data_AF-A0A0M1J378-F1
#
_entry.id   AF-A0A0M1J378-F1
#
_cell.length_a   1.000
_cell.length_b   1.000
_cell.length_c   1.000
_cell.angle_alpha   90.00
_cell.angle_beta   90.00
_cell.angle_gamma   90.00
#
_symmetry.space_group_name_H-M   'P 1'
#
loop_
_entity.id
_entity.type
_entity.pdbx_description
1 polymer ?
#
loop_
_entity_poly.entity_id
_entity_poly.type
_entity_poly.pdbx_seq_one_letter_code
_entity_poly.pdbx_strand_id
1 'polypeptide(L)'
;MLNEQATRGAVLSALKTFQQTLERRPGNSTVLFAFSGHGQEDKATKKNFLLTYDTYANAVADTGLSLDQVTERLQASKAPRQIAWIDACRTRDNPL
;
A
#
# COMPACT_ATOMS: atom_id res chain seq x y z
N MET A 1 8.85 -3.22 -7.91
CA MET A 1 9.17 -1.78 -8.09
C MET A 1 10.16 -1.41 -7.00
N LEU A 2 11.16 -0.58 -7.30
CA LEU A 2 12.18 -0.12 -6.34
C LEU A 2 12.44 1.37 -6.54
N ASN A 3 12.82 2.07 -5.47
CA ASN A 3 13.24 3.48 -5.48
C ASN A 3 12.32 4.40 -6.31
N GLU A 4 12.84 5.12 -7.30
CA GLU A 4 12.14 6.11 -8.14
C GLU A 4 10.91 5.52 -8.86
N GLN A 5 10.87 4.20 -9.04
CA GLN A 5 9.76 3.51 -9.67
C GLN A 5 8.65 3.15 -8.68
N ALA A 6 8.95 3.12 -7.38
CA ALA A 6 8.02 2.79 -6.31
C ALA A 6 7.26 4.04 -5.85
N THR A 7 6.57 4.70 -6.79
CA THR A 7 5.67 5.82 -6.52
C THR A 7 4.28 5.33 -6.10
N ARG A 8 3.51 6.15 -5.39
CA ARG A 8 2.13 5.86 -5.00
C ARG A 8 1.28 5.51 -6.23
N GLY A 9 1.43 6.29 -7.29
CA GLY A 9 0.73 6.09 -8.56
C GLY A 9 1.08 4.75 -9.23
N ALA A 10 2.37 4.40 -9.26
CA ALA A 10 2.83 3.13 -9.83
C ALA A 10 2.31 1.92 -9.04
N VAL A 11 2.34 1.99 -7.71
CA VAL A 11 1.82 0.91 -6.85
C VAL A 11 0.32 0.70 -7.06
N LEU A 12 -0.48 1.76 -7.02
CA LEU A 12 -1.93 1.67 -7.24
C LEU A 12 -2.26 1.17 -8.65
N SER A 13 -1.49 1.59 -9.66
CA SER A 13 -1.65 1.12 -11.04
C SER A 13 -1.34 -0.37 -11.18
N ALA A 14 -0.26 -0.85 -10.53
CA ALA A 14 0.10 -2.27 -10.53
C ALA A 14 -1.00 -3.13 -9.86
N LEU A 15 -1.55 -2.68 -8.73
CA LEU A 15 -2.66 -3.36 -8.07
C LEU A 15 -3.91 -3.42 -8.96
N LYS A 16 -4.22 -2.33 -9.69
CA LYS A 16 -5.34 -2.29 -10.65
C LYS A 16 -5.12 -3.26 -11.82
N THR A 17 -3.92 -3.28 -12.41
CA THR A 17 -3.57 -4.22 -13.49
C THR A 17 -3.67 -5.68 -13.03
N PHE A 18 -3.23 -5.95 -11.79
CA PHE A 18 -3.32 -7.29 -11.22
C PHE A 18 -4.78 -7.71 -11.02
N GLN A 19 -5.64 -6.83 -10.50
CA GLN A 19 -7.09 -7.07 -10.41
C GLN A 19 -7.68 -7.49 -11.77
N GLN A 20 -7.41 -6.71 -12.83
CA GLN A 20 -7.90 -7.01 -14.19
C GLN A 20 -7.40 -8.36 -14.74
N THR A 21 -6.22 -8.80 -14.29
CA THR A 21 -5.65 -10.08 -14.68
C THR A 21 -6.34 -11.25 -13.94
N LEU A 22 -6.68 -11.06 -12.67
CA LEU A 22 -7.35 -12.07 -11.83
C LEU A 22 -8.81 -12.32 -12.22
N GLU A 23 -9.52 -11.32 -12.75
CA GLU A 23 -10.90 -11.49 -13.26
C GLU A 23 -11.01 -12.64 -14.28
N ARG A 24 -9.90 -13.02 -14.92
CA ARG A 24 -9.84 -14.12 -15.88
C ARG A 24 -9.69 -15.52 -15.24
N ARG A 25 -9.30 -15.63 -13.95
CA ARG A 25 -9.00 -16.92 -13.25
C ARG A 25 -9.24 -16.88 -11.72
N PRO A 26 -10.46 -16.62 -11.23
CA PRO A 26 -10.69 -16.34 -9.80
C PRO A 26 -10.70 -17.56 -8.87
N GLY A 27 -10.94 -18.79 -9.37
CA GLY A 27 -11.33 -19.94 -8.53
C GLY A 27 -10.29 -20.45 -7.51
N ASN A 28 -9.01 -20.07 -7.63
CA ASN A 28 -7.96 -20.49 -6.69
C ASN A 28 -6.78 -19.50 -6.64
N SER A 29 -7.04 -18.21 -6.81
CA SER A 29 -5.98 -17.18 -6.83
C SER A 29 -5.58 -16.72 -5.43
N THR A 30 -4.31 -16.35 -5.27
CA THR A 30 -3.80 -15.60 -4.12
C THR A 30 -3.28 -14.27 -4.63
N VAL A 31 -3.67 -13.17 -3.98
CA VAL A 31 -2.98 -11.88 -4.12
C VAL A 31 -2.09 -11.66 -2.90
N LEU A 32 -0.84 -11.30 -3.16
CA LEU A 32 0.12 -10.87 -2.15
C LEU A 32 0.58 -9.47 -2.49
N PHE A 33 0.35 -8.53 -1.59
CA PHE A 33 1.03 -7.24 -1.57
C PHE A 33 2.14 -7.29 -0.54
N ALA A 34 3.38 -7.10 -0.96
CA ALA A 34 4.54 -7.02 -0.07
C ALA A 34 5.17 -5.64 -0.18
N PHE A 35 5.41 -5.01 0.96
CA PHE A 35 6.08 -3.72 1.06
C PHE A 35 7.13 -3.77 2.17
N SER A 36 8.33 -3.26 1.87
CA SER A 36 9.37 -3.00 2.87
C SER A 36 9.89 -1.58 2.65
N GLY A 37 9.92 -0.78 3.71
CA GLY A 37 10.32 0.62 3.63
C GLY A 37 9.82 1.47 4.79
N HIS A 38 9.73 2.77 4.56
CA HIS A 38 9.24 3.70 5.59
C HIS A 38 7.71 3.68 5.68
N GLY A 39 7.21 3.83 6.90
CA GLY A 39 5.79 3.96 7.18
C GLY A 39 5.56 4.94 8.32
N GLN A 40 4.32 5.43 8.41
CA GLN A 40 3.91 6.42 9.40
C GLN A 40 2.42 6.24 9.75
N GLU A 41 2.11 6.24 11.04
CA GLU A 41 0.73 6.43 11.53
C GLU A 41 0.43 7.93 11.66
N ASP A 42 -0.73 8.35 11.14
CA ASP A 42 -1.36 9.60 11.51
C ASP A 42 -1.95 9.46 12.92
N LYS A 43 -1.43 10.24 13.87
CA LYS A 43 -1.85 10.12 15.27
C LYS A 43 -3.30 10.53 15.53
N ALA A 44 -3.83 11.46 14.73
CA ALA A 44 -5.18 11.99 14.90
C ALA A 44 -6.22 11.02 14.33
N THR A 45 -5.97 10.46 13.15
CA THR A 45 -6.92 9.57 12.47
C THR A 45 -6.63 8.08 12.68
N LYS A 46 -5.48 7.73 13.27
CA LYS A 46 -4.97 6.36 13.42
C LYS A 46 -4.78 5.62 12.09
N LYS A 47 -4.66 6.37 10.99
CA LYS A 47 -4.46 5.80 9.65
C LYS A 47 -2.99 5.53 9.42
N ASN A 48 -2.69 4.43 8.76
CA ASN A 48 -1.32 4.01 8.48
C ASN A 48 -1.00 4.30 7.00
N PHE A 49 0.16 4.89 6.76
CA PHE A 49 0.65 5.25 5.44
C PHE A 49 1.99 4.57 5.18
N LEU A 50 2.14 4.05 3.97
CA LEU A 50 3.40 3.59 3.40
C LEU A 50 4.00 4.75 2.63
N LEU A 51 5.26 5.07 2.92
CA LEU A 51 5.97 6.20 2.31
C LEU A 51 6.65 5.70 1.03
N THR A 52 5.98 5.93 -0.10
CA THR A 52 6.52 5.71 -1.45
C THR A 52 7.51 6.81 -1.83
N TYR A 53 8.25 6.62 -2.92
CA TYR A 53 9.31 7.55 -3.35
C TYR A 53 8.84 9.01 -3.49
N ASP A 54 7.59 9.20 -3.94
CA ASP A 54 6.94 10.49 -4.16
C ASP A 54 6.18 11.02 -2.94
N THR A 55 6.43 10.48 -1.74
CA THR A 55 5.79 10.98 -0.51
C THR A 55 6.53 12.18 0.05
N TYR A 56 5.81 13.26 0.34
CA TYR A 56 6.35 14.42 1.02
C TYR A 56 6.14 14.31 2.53
N ALA A 57 7.24 14.41 3.30
CA ALA A 57 7.22 14.22 4.75
C ALA A 57 6.31 15.20 5.51
N ASN A 58 6.08 16.40 4.96
CA ASN A 58 5.18 17.41 5.51
C ASN A 58 3.72 17.28 5.03
N ALA A 59 3.42 16.32 4.15
CA ALA A 59 2.09 16.10 3.56
C ALA A 59 1.80 14.60 3.39
N VAL A 60 2.16 13.79 4.39
CA VAL A 60 2.01 12.31 4.35
C VAL A 60 0.56 11.89 4.15
N ALA A 61 -0.40 12.58 4.78
CA ALA A 61 -1.82 12.28 4.64
C ALA A 61 -2.31 12.40 3.18
N ASP A 62 -1.73 13.33 2.41
CA ASP A 62 -2.14 13.61 1.02
C ASP A 62 -1.34 12.78 0.00
N THR A 63 -0.06 12.55 0.28
CA THR A 63 0.90 12.03 -0.71
C THR A 63 1.36 10.61 -0.42
N GLY A 64 1.20 10.13 0.82
CA GLY A 64 1.50 8.76 1.20
C GLY A 64 0.49 7.75 0.66
N LEU A 65 0.91 6.50 0.54
CA LEU A 65 0.02 5.40 0.20
C LEU A 65 -0.67 4.88 1.47
N SER A 66 -1.94 5.22 1.65
CA SER A 66 -2.71 4.71 2.80
C SER A 66 -2.91 3.18 2.71
N LEU A 67 -2.77 2.49 3.84
CA LEU A 67 -3.11 1.06 3.95
C LEU A 67 -4.60 0.78 3.67
N ASP A 68 -5.49 1.75 3.86
CA ASP A 68 -6.91 1.62 3.51
C ASP A 68 -7.03 1.44 1.99
N GLN A 69 -6.30 2.27 1.22
CA GLN A 69 -6.29 2.17 -0.25
C GLN A 69 -5.71 0.83 -0.72
N VAL A 70 -4.65 0.34 -0.08
CA VAL A 70 -4.09 -0.98 -0.41
C VAL A 70 -5.13 -2.08 -0.13
N THR A 71 -5.77 -2.03 1.03
CA THR A 71 -6.78 -3.01 1.45
C THR A 71 -7.97 -3.03 0.50
N GLU A 72 -8.51 -1.86 0.15
CA GLU A 72 -9.60 -1.73 -0.83
C GLU A 72 -9.25 -2.36 -2.18
N ARG A 73 -8.01 -2.17 -2.65
CA ARG A 73 -7.55 -2.75 -3.92
C ARG A 73 -7.39 -4.26 -3.86
N LEU A 74 -6.89 -4.79 -2.74
CA LEU A 74 -6.81 -6.23 -2.52
C LEU A 74 -8.21 -6.86 -2.47
N GLN A 75 -9.16 -6.21 -1.80
CA GLN A 75 -10.55 -6.67 -1.75
C GLN A 75 -11.22 -6.62 -3.13
N ALA A 76 -10.99 -5.56 -3.89
CA ALA A 76 -11.50 -5.42 -5.26
C ALA A 76 -10.97 -6.51 -6.22
N SER A 77 -9.85 -7.16 -5.90
CA SER A 77 -9.32 -8.28 -6.70
C SER A 77 -10.22 -9.52 -6.71
N LYS A 78 -11.12 -9.67 -5.71
CA LYS A 78 -11.96 -10.86 -5.50
C LYS A 78 -11.18 -12.17 -5.40
N ALA A 79 -9.86 -12.12 -5.21
CA ALA A 79 -9.07 -13.31 -4.95
C ALA A 79 -9.54 -13.96 -3.63
N PRO A 80 -9.70 -15.29 -3.57
CA PRO A 80 -10.07 -15.99 -2.34
C PRO A 80 -9.07 -15.79 -1.20
N ARG A 81 -7.79 -15.58 -1.52
CA ARG A 81 -6.72 -15.33 -0.55
C ARG A 81 -6.09 -13.97 -0.82
N GLN A 82 -6.12 -13.09 0.17
CA GLN A 82 -5.59 -11.73 0.10
C GLN A 82 -4.64 -11.53 1.26
N ILE A 83 -3.37 -11.26 0.97
CA ILE A 83 -2.32 -11.12 1.98
C ILE A 83 -1.62 -9.78 1.77
N ALA A 84 -1.47 -9.03 2.85
CA ALA A 84 -0.59 -7.87 2.91
C ALA A 84 0.56 -8.19 3.87
N TRP A 85 1.79 -8.22 3.34
CA TRP A 85 3.02 -8.34 4.12
C TRP A 85 3.69 -6.97 4.19
N ILE A 86 3.62 -6.33 5.35
CA ILE A 86 4.10 -4.98 5.56
C ILE A 86 5.27 -5.00 6.54
N ASP A 87 6.45 -4.66 6.05
CA ASP A 87 7.67 -4.44 6.82
C ASP A 87 8.00 -2.94 6.82
N ALA A 88 7.29 -2.19 7.66
CA ALA A 88 7.44 -0.75 7.75
C ALA A 88 7.21 -0.26 9.18
N CYS A 89 7.83 0.87 9.52
CA CYS A 89 7.56 1.54 10.77
C CYS A 89 6.09 1.94 10.86
N ARG A 90 5.53 1.85 12.06
CA ARG A 90 4.17 2.33 12.37
C ARG A 90 4.19 3.63 13.17
N THR A 91 5.35 3.97 13.74
CA THR A 91 5.53 5.12 14.62
C THR A 91 6.92 5.72 14.40
N ARG A 92 6.99 7.04 14.19
CA ARG A 92 8.13 7.85 14.61
C ARG A 92 7.61 8.84 15.66
N ASP A 93 7.57 8.40 16.90
CA ASP A 93 7.70 9.34 18.01
C ASP A 93 9.17 9.74 18.04
N ASN A 94 9.48 10.93 17.51
CA ASN A 94 10.63 11.65 18.04
C ASN A 94 10.04 12.70 18.98
N PRO A 95 10.14 12.52 20.31
CA PRO A 95 9.96 13.63 21.22
C PRO A 95 11.20 14.52 21.03
N LEU A 96 11.03 15.62 20.30
CA LEU A 96 11.82 16.81 20.62
C LEU A 96 11.19 17.42 21.88
#